data_AF-A0A928GT73-F1
#
_entry.id   AF-A0A928GT73-F1
#
_cell.length_a   1.000
_cell.length_b   1.000
_cell.length_c   1.000
_cell.angle_alpha   90.00
_cell.angle_beta   90.00
_cell.angle_gamma   90.00
#
_symmetry.space_group_name_H-M   'P 1'
#
loop_
_entity.id
_entity.type
_entity.pdbx_description
1 polymer ?
#
loop_
_entity_poly.entity_id
_entity_poly.type
_entity_poly.pdbx_seq_one_letter_code
_entity_poly.pdbx_strand_id
1 'polypeptide(L)'
;MNYFEIKPNGEAYIRTDSGTVIRKVGDGESVNHADFNKDETLFVITYVSGRCEIRDRKNKLIKVVAEEGVEKALWDRSVKETAYQVLETVSFGDEKILLVMKR
;
A
#
# COMPACT_ATOMS: atom_id res chain seq x y z
N MET A 1 -7.80 -10.93 11.36
CA MET A 1 -6.77 -10.32 10.48
C MET A 1 -7.49 -9.36 9.54
N ASN A 2 -6.95 -8.17 9.27
CA ASN A 2 -7.65 -7.19 8.41
C ASN A 2 -7.21 -7.34 6.95
N TYR A 3 -8.02 -6.85 6.02
CA TYR A 3 -7.67 -6.85 4.60
C TYR A 3 -8.08 -5.55 3.91
N PHE A 4 -7.39 -5.24 2.80
CA PHE A 4 -7.77 -4.17 1.90
C PHE A 4 -8.76 -4.68 0.85
N GLU A 5 -9.87 -3.97 0.68
CA GLU A 5 -10.74 -4.12 -0.48
C GLU A 5 -10.58 -2.88 -1.37
N ILE A 6 -10.14 -3.07 -2.60
CA ILE A 6 -10.08 -2.02 -3.62
C ILE A 6 -11.20 -2.29 -4.62
N LYS A 7 -12.12 -1.33 -4.76
CA LYS A 7 -13.26 -1.42 -5.67
C LYS A 7 -12.85 -1.05 -7.10
N PRO A 8 -13.59 -1.48 -8.13
CA PRO A 8 -13.29 -1.14 -9.53
C PRO A 8 -13.26 0.38 -9.82
N ASN A 9 -13.94 1.19 -9.00
CA ASN A 9 -13.92 2.65 -9.10
C ASN A 9 -12.70 3.30 -8.43
N GLY A 10 -11.77 2.52 -7.87
CA GLY A 10 -10.59 3.02 -7.17
C GLY A 10 -10.80 3.34 -5.69
N GLU A 11 -12.01 3.18 -5.15
CA GLU A 11 -12.22 3.33 -3.71
C GLU A 11 -11.61 2.16 -2.94
N ALA A 12 -10.81 2.46 -1.91
CA ALA A 12 -10.18 1.45 -1.06
C ALA A 12 -10.74 1.48 0.36
N TYR A 13 -10.86 0.30 0.96
CA TYR A 13 -11.39 0.13 2.32
C TYR A 13 -10.51 -0.84 3.10
N ILE A 14 -10.38 -0.59 4.40
CA ILE A 14 -9.92 -1.59 5.36
C ILE A 14 -11.15 -2.32 5.89
N ARG A 15 -11.13 -3.65 5.86
CA ARG A 15 -12.18 -4.51 6.40
C ARG A 15 -11.63 -5.48 7.43
N THR A 16 -12.49 -5.87 8.37
CA THR A 16 -12.26 -7.04 9.22
C THR A 16 -12.25 -8.30 8.36
N ASP A 17 -11.70 -9.40 8.86
CA ASP A 17 -11.81 -10.74 8.23
C ASP A 17 -13.26 -11.19 8.01
N SER A 18 -14.19 -10.76 8.86
CA SER A 18 -15.64 -10.98 8.67
C SER A 18 -16.27 -10.11 7.57
N GLY A 19 -15.50 -9.23 6.94
CA GLY A 19 -15.93 -8.36 5.84
C GLY A 19 -16.59 -7.06 6.28
N THR A 20 -16.60 -6.73 7.57
CA THR A 20 -17.12 -5.45 8.07
C THR A 20 -16.19 -4.31 7.67
N VAL A 21 -16.73 -3.22 7.13
CA VAL A 21 -15.95 -2.01 6.82
C VAL A 21 -15.49 -1.35 8.12
N ILE A 22 -14.17 -1.24 8.27
CA ILE A 22 -13.57 -0.42 9.34
C ILE A 22 -13.53 1.03 8.88
N ARG A 23 -13.06 1.28 7.65
CA ARG A 23 -12.99 2.63 7.05
C ARG A 23 -12.66 2.62 5.57
N LYS A 24 -12.94 3.74 4.92
CA LYS A 24 -12.37 4.11 3.62
C LYS A 24 -10.93 4.63 3.82
N VAL A 25 -10.04 4.32 2.87
CA VAL A 25 -8.65 4.80 2.82
C VAL A 25 -8.34 5.44 1.46
N GLY A 26 -7.19 6.10 1.36
CA GLY A 26 -6.86 7.03 0.27
C GLY A 26 -7.25 8.47 0.60
N ASP A 27 -6.91 9.41 -0.28
CA ASP A 27 -7.20 10.86 -0.16
C ASP A 27 -8.11 11.42 -1.25
N GLY A 28 -8.83 10.55 -1.95
CA GLY A 28 -9.72 10.94 -3.04
C GLY A 28 -9.15 10.61 -4.41
N GLU A 29 -7.87 10.29 -4.51
CA GLU A 29 -7.32 9.61 -5.68
C GLU A 29 -7.69 8.13 -5.71
N SER A 30 -7.80 7.57 -6.92
CA SER A 30 -8.06 6.15 -7.13
C SER A 30 -6.86 5.32 -6.67
N VAL A 31 -7.12 4.33 -5.82
CA VAL A 31 -6.12 3.42 -5.29
C VAL A 31 -5.95 2.23 -6.24
N ASN A 32 -4.69 1.91 -6.59
CA ASN A 32 -4.31 0.74 -7.37
C ASN A 32 -3.89 -0.44 -6.47
N HIS A 33 -3.19 -0.16 -5.38
CA HIS A 33 -2.71 -1.18 -4.46
C HIS A 33 -2.61 -0.65 -3.03
N ALA A 34 -2.68 -1.54 -2.05
CA ALA A 34 -2.42 -1.22 -0.65
C ALA A 34 -1.90 -2.46 0.09
N ASP A 35 -1.00 -2.24 1.05
CA ASP A 35 -0.39 -3.32 1.83
C ASP A 35 -0.11 -2.89 3.28
N PHE A 36 -0.22 -3.83 4.21
CA PHE A 36 0.01 -3.59 5.63
C PHE A 36 1.44 -3.91 6.03
N ASN A 37 2.02 -3.09 6.91
CA ASN A 37 3.24 -3.47 7.61
C ASN A 37 2.96 -4.66 8.56
N LYS A 38 3.99 -5.27 9.14
CA LYS A 38 3.89 -6.56 9.86
C LYS A 38 2.85 -6.59 10.97
N ASP A 39 2.74 -5.53 11.76
CA ASP A 39 1.80 -5.42 12.89
C ASP A 39 0.47 -4.72 12.52
N GLU A 40 0.29 -4.39 11.24
CA GLU A 40 -0.83 -3.64 10.68
C GLU A 40 -1.08 -2.27 11.33
N THR A 41 -0.09 -1.65 11.99
CA THR A 41 -0.20 -0.29 12.54
C THR A 41 0.01 0.80 11.47
N LEU A 42 0.70 0.43 10.40
CA LEU A 42 0.94 1.24 9.21
C LEU A 42 0.47 0.49 7.97
N PHE A 43 0.24 1.25 6.91
CA PHE A 43 0.02 0.70 5.59
C PHE A 43 0.60 1.62 4.53
N VAL A 44 0.92 1.03 3.38
CA VAL A 44 1.27 1.77 2.18
C VAL A 44 0.11 1.73 1.19
N ILE A 45 -0.18 2.84 0.54
CA ILE A 45 -1.11 2.96 -0.58
C ILE A 45 -0.31 3.30 -1.83
N THR A 46 -0.62 2.65 -2.94
CA THR A 46 -0.21 3.05 -4.28
C THR A 46 -1.44 3.51 -5.05
N TYR A 47 -1.44 4.76 -5.49
CA TYR A 47 -2.49 5.32 -6.33
C TYR A 47 -2.27 4.95 -7.80
N VAL A 48 -3.31 5.11 -8.62
CA VAL A 48 -3.25 4.89 -10.07
C VAL A 48 -2.22 5.81 -10.75
N SER A 49 -1.95 6.98 -10.17
CA SER A 49 -0.88 7.90 -10.59
C SER A 49 0.53 7.33 -10.40
N GLY A 50 0.67 6.26 -9.61
CA GLY A 50 1.95 5.71 -9.18
C GLY A 50 2.53 6.37 -7.94
N ARG A 51 1.86 7.40 -7.39
CA ARG A 51 2.20 7.97 -6.09
C ARG A 51 2.02 6.91 -5.00
N CYS A 52 2.97 6.85 -4.07
CA CYS A 52 2.97 5.89 -2.97
C CYS A 52 3.11 6.59 -1.62
N GLU A 53 2.25 6.23 -0.67
CA GLU A 53 2.17 6.88 0.64
C GLU A 53 2.10 5.88 1.78
N ILE A 54 2.91 6.09 2.81
CA ILE A 54 2.77 5.45 4.10
C ILE A 54 1.76 6.25 4.93
N ARG A 55 0.77 5.55 5.47
CA ARG A 55 -0.24 6.12 6.36
C ARG A 55 -0.39 5.27 7.62
N ASP A 56 -0.84 5.90 8.69
CA ASP A 56 -1.20 5.19 9.92
C ASP A 56 -2.61 4.59 9.83
N ARG A 57 -2.98 3.75 10.80
CA ARG A 57 -4.33 3.16 10.90
C ARG A 57 -5.48 4.19 10.97
N LYS A 58 -5.19 5.45 11.30
CA LYS A 58 -6.13 6.56 11.27
C LYS A 58 -6.16 7.28 9.91
N ASN A 59 -5.54 6.71 8.88
CA ASN A 59 -5.43 7.24 7.51
C ASN A 59 -4.69 8.59 7.46
N LYS A 60 -3.86 8.89 8.47
CA LYS A 60 -3.00 10.07 8.47
C LYS A 60 -1.75 9.78 7.63
N LEU A 61 -1.42 10.70 6.73
CA LEU A 61 -0.16 10.65 5.98
C LEU A 61 1.04 10.74 6.92
N ILE A 62 1.94 9.77 6.81
CA ILE A 62 3.20 9.72 7.54
C ILE A 62 4.35 10.12 6.62
N LYS A 63 4.40 9.55 5.40
CA LYS A 63 5.47 9.80 4.43
C LYS A 63 5.01 9.49 3.02
N VAL A 64 5.41 10.32 2.05
CA VAL A 64 5.37 9.96 0.62
C VAL A 64 6.67 9.22 0.28
N VAL A 65 6.56 8.05 -0.33
CA VAL A 65 7.70 7.20 -0.69
C VAL A 65 7.95 7.11 -2.20
N ALA A 66 6.98 7.52 -3.01
CA ALA A 66 7.16 7.79 -4.43
C ALA A 66 6.10 8.80 -4.88
N GLU A 67 6.43 9.66 -5.84
CA GLU A 67 5.47 10.61 -6.42
C GLU A 67 4.79 10.05 -7.69
N GLU A 68 5.47 9.16 -8.42
CA GLU A 68 4.96 8.54 -9.65
C GLU A 68 5.75 7.28 -10.03
N GLY A 69 5.35 6.59 -11.10
CA GLY A 69 6.16 5.54 -11.74
C GLY A 69 6.21 4.19 -11.02
N VAL A 70 5.52 4.04 -9.89
CA VAL A 70 5.43 2.80 -9.13
C VAL A 70 4.10 2.09 -9.40
N GLU A 71 4.13 0.80 -9.72
CA GLU A 71 2.90 0.02 -9.89
C GLU A 71 2.35 -0.46 -8.55
N LYS A 72 3.25 -0.92 -7.66
CA LYS A 72 2.92 -1.33 -6.30
C LYS A 72 4.04 -0.98 -5.34
N ALA A 73 3.67 -0.49 -4.17
CA ALA A 73 4.51 -0.48 -2.99
C ALA A 73 4.09 -1.61 -2.07
N LEU A 74 5.05 -2.40 -1.60
CA LEU A 74 4.82 -3.60 -0.79
C LEU A 74 5.65 -3.51 0.49
N TRP A 75 5.05 -3.73 1.65
CA TRP A 75 5.84 -3.96 2.86
C TRP A 75 6.54 -5.32 2.71
N ASP A 76 7.86 -5.32 2.78
CA ASP A 76 8.68 -6.49 2.47
C ASP A 76 8.37 -7.66 3.43
N ARG A 77 7.63 -8.65 2.92
CA ARG A 77 7.37 -9.91 3.59
C ARG A 77 7.93 -11.11 2.82
N SER A 78 8.94 -10.93 1.97
CA SER A 78 9.44 -11.90 0.95
C SER A 78 8.64 -11.92 -0.35
N VAL A 79 8.76 -10.85 -1.14
CA VAL A 79 8.28 -10.84 -2.53
C VAL A 79 9.00 -11.94 -3.31
N LYS A 80 8.27 -12.92 -3.85
CA LYS A 80 8.83 -13.80 -4.88
C LYS A 80 9.03 -12.96 -6.14
N GLU A 81 10.27 -12.55 -6.38
CA GLU A 81 10.76 -11.61 -7.41
C GLU A 81 10.45 -12.00 -8.88
N THR A 82 9.63 -13.03 -9.13
CA THR A 82 9.47 -13.60 -10.47
C THR A 82 8.53 -12.80 -11.38
N ALA A 83 7.65 -11.95 -10.83
CA ALA A 83 6.67 -11.17 -11.61
C ALA A 83 6.95 -9.66 -11.67
N TYR A 84 7.84 -9.16 -10.82
CA TYR A 84 8.06 -7.74 -10.63
C TYR A 84 9.55 -7.40 -10.68
N GLN A 85 9.86 -6.21 -11.20
CA GLN A 85 11.16 -5.56 -11.03
C GLN A 85 11.08 -4.63 -9.82
N VAL A 86 12.05 -4.74 -8.92
CA VAL A 86 12.22 -3.79 -7.82
C VAL A 86 12.89 -2.54 -8.39
N LEU A 87 12.21 -1.40 -8.28
CA LEU A 87 12.72 -0.08 -8.65
C LEU A 87 13.61 0.47 -7.53
N GLU A 88 13.10 0.41 -6.30
CA GLU A 88 13.76 0.94 -5.11
C GLU A 88 13.30 0.17 -3.87
N THR A 89 14.18 0.13 -2.86
CA THR A 89 13.86 -0.35 -1.52
C THR A 89 13.97 0.80 -0.52
N VAL A 90 12.84 1.19 0.08
CA VAL A 90 12.76 2.26 1.06
C VAL A 90 12.79 1.66 2.46
N SER A 91 13.78 2.04 3.27
CA SER A 91 13.81 1.62 4.68
C SER A 91 12.91 2.51 5.54
N PHE A 92 12.16 1.90 6.46
CA PHE A 92 11.27 2.59 7.40
C PHE A 92 11.33 1.91 8.76
N GLY A 93 12.15 2.44 9.67
CA GLY A 93 12.51 1.74 10.91
C GLY A 93 13.25 0.43 10.60
N ASP A 94 12.80 -0.67 11.20
CA ASP A 94 13.34 -2.01 10.97
C ASP A 94 12.66 -2.76 9.81
N GLU A 95 11.66 -2.14 9.18
CA GLU A 95 10.92 -2.68 8.06
C GLU A 95 11.36 -2.04 6.73
N LYS A 96 11.04 -2.70 5.61
CA LYS A 96 11.35 -2.22 4.27
C LYS A 96 10.09 -2.17 3.43
N ILE A 97 10.08 -1.24 2.48
CA ILE A 97 9.05 -1.12 1.46
C ILE A 97 9.72 -1.30 0.10
N LEU A 98 9.20 -2.23 -0.69
CA LEU A 98 9.64 -2.47 -2.06
C LEU A 98 8.73 -1.69 -3.00
N LEU A 99 9.32 -0.77 -3.76
CA LEU A 99 8.66 -0.09 -4.86
C LEU A 99 8.90 -0.92 -6.12
N VAL A 100 7.83 -1.40 -6.75
CA VAL A 100 7.93 -2.35 -7.85
C VAL A 100 7.12 -1.93 -9.08
N MET A 101 7.56 -2.43 -10.24
CA MET A 101 6.84 -2.37 -11.51
C MET A 101 6.80 -3.77 -12.13
N LYS A 102 5.75 -4.10 -12.88
CA LYS A 102 5.68 -5.36 -13.62
C LYS A 102 6.73 -5.39 -14.73
N ARG A 103 7.34 -6.56 -14.94
CA ARG A 103 8.28 -6.80 -16.04
C ARG A 103 7.56 -6.93 -17.37
#